data_AF-A0AAZ3R2A2-F1
#
_entry.id   AF-A0AAZ3R2A2-F1
#
_cell.length_a   1.000
_cell.length_b   1.000
_cell.length_c   1.000
_cell.angle_alpha   90.00
_cell.angle_beta   90.00
_cell.angle_gamma   90.00
#
_symmetry.space_group_name_H-M   'P 1'
#
loop_
_entity.id
_entity.type
_entity.pdbx_description
1 polymer ?
#
loop_
_entity_poly.entity_id
_entity_poly.type
_entity_poly.pdbx_seq_one_letter_code
_entity_poly.pdbx_strand_id
1 'polypeptide(L)' 'ITMSVGQARKLVEQLKIEASFCRIKVSKAAADLMAYCDAHAIEDPLITPVPTSENPFREKKFFCALL' A
#
# COMPACT_ATOMS: atom_id res chain seq x y z
N ILE A 1 32.60 -16.30 -13.18
CA ILE A 1 31.18 -15.94 -13.41
C ILE A 1 31.19 -14.71 -14.32
N THR A 2 31.38 -14.91 -15.61
CA THR A 2 31.35 -13.82 -16.59
C THR A 2 30.01 -13.86 -17.30
N MET A 3 29.25 -12.77 -17.24
CA MET A 3 28.02 -12.63 -18.01
C MET A 3 28.32 -12.84 -19.49
N SER A 4 27.56 -13.71 -20.15
CA SER A 4 27.70 -13.89 -21.59
C SER A 4 27.32 -12.60 -22.32
N VAL A 5 27.93 -12.37 -23.48
CA VAL A 5 27.62 -11.19 -24.31
C VAL A 5 26.12 -11.14 -24.67
N GLY A 6 25.47 -12.30 -24.84
CA GLY A 6 24.03 -12.39 -25.07
C GLY A 6 23.20 -11.90 -23.87
N GLN A 7 23.61 -12.23 -22.64
CA GLN A 7 22.94 -11.72 -21.43
C GLN A 7 23.16 -10.22 -21.26
N ALA A 8 24.38 -9.73 -21.52
CA ALA A 8 24.68 -8.30 -21.46
C ALA A 8 23.82 -7.49 -22.44
N ARG A 9 23.63 -7.97 -23.67
CA ARG A 9 22.73 -7.32 -24.66
C ARG A 9 21.29 -7.25 -24.17
N LYS A 10 20.74 -8.35 -23.63
CA LYS A 10 19.38 -8.36 -23.08
C LYS A 10 19.21 -7.34 -21.95
N LEU A 11 20.19 -7.23 -21.06
CA LEU A 11 20.17 -6.24 -19.99
C LEU A 11 20.19 -4.80 -20.52
N VAL A 12 21.00 -4.51 -21.53
CA VAL A 12 21.04 -3.18 -22.15
C VAL A 12 19.69 -2.83 -22.79
N GLU A 13 19.05 -3.75 -23.50
CA GLU A 13 17.74 -3.50 -24.09
C GLU A 13 16.67 -3.23 -23.00
N GLN A 14 16.72 -3.96 -21.89
CA GLN A 14 15.84 -3.70 -20.74
C GLN A 14 16.07 -2.30 -20.15
N LEU A 15 17.33 -1.92 -19.91
CA LEU A 15 17.68 -0.62 -19.35
C LEU A 15 17.27 0.54 -20.27
N LYS A 16 17.32 0.37 -21.60
CA LYS A 16 16.81 1.37 -22.55
C LYS A 16 15.32 1.61 -22.36
N ILE A 17 14.54 0.55 -22.17
CA ILE A 17 13.10 0.64 -21.91
C ILE A 17 12.87 1.40 -20.59
N GLU A 18 13.55 1.01 -19.50
CA GLU A 18 13.42 1.65 -18.18
C GLU A 18 13.85 3.12 -18.17
N ALA A 19 14.87 3.47 -18.96
CA ALA A 19 15.33 4.85 -19.13
C ALA A 19 14.29 5.72 -19.85
N SER A 20 13.50 5.12 -20.76
CA SER A 20 12.47 5.83 -21.54
C SER A 20 11.20 6.16 -20.77
N PHE A 21 11.03 5.65 -19.54
CA PHE A 21 9.87 5.97 -18.72
C PHE A 21 9.84 7.45 -18.31
N CYS A 22 8.71 8.09 -18.60
CA CYS A 22 8.43 9.44 -18.10
C CYS A 22 8.18 9.38 -16.59
N ARG A 23 9.01 10.08 -15.82
CA ARG A 23 8.88 10.18 -14.36
C ARG A 23 8.10 11.44 -14.00
N ILE A 24 7.35 11.36 -12.91
CA ILE A 24 6.75 12.55 -12.27
C ILE A 24 7.68 13.09 -11.17
N LYS A 25 7.48 14.36 -10.80
CA LYS A 25 8.21 14.96 -9.67
C LYS A 25 7.87 14.22 -8.37
N VAL A 26 8.87 13.97 -7.54
CA VAL A 26 8.69 13.34 -6.22
C VAL A 26 7.73 14.13 -5.35
N SER A 27 7.80 15.47 -5.38
CA SER A 27 6.87 16.33 -4.63
C SER A 27 5.41 16.13 -5.05
N LYS A 28 5.15 15.89 -6.34
CA LYS A 28 3.81 15.59 -6.84
C LYS A 28 3.36 14.21 -6.37
N ALA A 29 4.20 13.19 -6.53
CA ALA A 29 3.87 11.84 -6.07
C ALA A 29 3.56 11.81 -4.56
N ALA A 30 4.35 12.53 -3.76
CA ALA A 30 4.14 12.65 -2.32
C ALA A 30 2.82 13.35 -1.97
N ALA A 31 2.48 14.44 -2.68
CA ALA A 31 1.21 15.13 -2.49
C ALA A 31 0.00 14.24 -2.87
N ASP A 32 0.11 13.50 -3.98
CA ASP A 32 -0.94 12.59 -4.43
C ASP A 32 -1.15 11.45 -3.41
N LEU A 33 -0.06 10.92 -2.82
CA LEU A 33 -0.14 9.91 -1.75
C LEU A 33 -0.77 10.48 -0.47
N MET A 34 -0.37 11.67 -0.05
CA MET A 34 -0.91 12.32 1.15
C MET A 34 -2.41 12.59 0.99
N ALA A 35 -2.83 13.13 -0.16
CA ALA A 35 -4.23 13.36 -0.47
C ALA A 35 -5.06 12.06 -0.45
N TYR A 36 -4.50 10.96 -0.95
CA TYR A 36 -5.15 9.66 -0.89
C TYR A 36 -5.33 9.17 0.56
N CYS A 37 -4.28 9.25 1.37
CA CYS A 37 -4.36 8.86 2.78
C CYS A 37 -5.36 9.73 3.56
N ASP A 38 -5.33 11.05 3.39
CA ASP A 38 -6.24 11.97 4.08
C ASP A 38 -7.70 11.71 3.72
N ALA A 39 -7.98 11.41 2.44
CA ALA A 39 -9.32 11.11 1.97
C ALA A 39 -9.90 9.81 2.56
N HIS A 40 -9.06 8.82 2.86
CA HIS A 40 -9.51 7.49 3.31
C HIS A 40 -9.20 7.20 4.79
N ALA A 41 -8.52 8.11 5.50
CA ALA A 41 -8.13 7.91 6.90
C ALA A 41 -9.32 7.67 7.84
N ILE A 42 -10.49 8.25 7.53
CA ILE A 42 -11.72 8.07 8.31
C ILE A 42 -12.32 6.67 8.11
N GLU A 43 -12.10 6.08 6.94
CA GLU A 43 -12.63 4.76 6.58
C GLU A 43 -11.74 3.61 7.08
N ASP A 44 -10.50 3.89 7.45
CA ASP A 44 -9.56 2.91 8.00
C ASP A 44 -9.84 2.68 9.50
N PRO A 45 -10.39 1.51 9.91
CA PRO A 45 -10.74 1.23 11.30
C PRO A 45 -9.54 1.13 12.25
N LEU A 46 -8.33 0.99 11.70
CA LEU A 46 -7.07 0.90 12.46
C LEU A 46 -6.49 2.29 12.73
N ILE A 47 -6.77 3.26 11.87
CA ILE A 47 -6.38 4.67 12.06
C ILE A 47 -7.46 5.42 12.83
N THR A 48 -8.72 5.28 12.41
CA THR A 48 -9.89 5.87 13.06
C THR A 48 -10.68 4.75 13.76
N PRO A 49 -10.58 4.63 15.10
CA PRO A 49 -11.22 3.53 15.80
C PRO A 49 -12.75 3.54 15.62
N VAL A 50 -13.29 2.40 15.19
CA VAL A 50 -14.74 2.21 15.09
C VAL A 50 -15.36 1.90 16.45
N PRO A 51 -16.66 2.19 16.65
CA PRO A 51 -17.38 1.80 17.86
C PRO A 51 -17.26 0.30 18.12
N THR A 52 -17.25 -0.09 19.39
CA THR A 52 -17.06 -1.50 19.76
C THR A 52 -18.14 -2.41 19.15
N SER A 53 -19.37 -1.93 18.98
CA SER A 53 -20.47 -2.67 18.35
C SER A 53 -20.23 -3.02 16.88
N GLU A 54 -19.47 -2.19 16.16
CA GLU A 54 -19.13 -2.39 14.76
C GLU A 54 -17.85 -3.21 14.59
N ASN A 55 -17.02 -3.30 15.64
CA ASN A 55 -15.82 -4.11 15.64
C ASN A 55 -16.17 -5.61 15.69
N PRO A 56 -15.91 -6.40 14.61
CA PRO A 56 -16.20 -7.83 14.58
C PRO A 56 -15.34 -8.64 15.57
N PHE A 57 -14.23 -8.08 16.03
CA PHE A 57 -13.33 -8.67 17.03
C PHE A 57 -13.68 -8.29 18.47
N ARG A 58 -14.83 -7.64 18.71
CA ARG A 58 -15.30 -7.35 20.08
C ARG A 58 -15.49 -8.64 20.88
N GLU A 59 -15.14 -8.59 22.16
CA GLU A 59 -15.52 -9.62 23.13
C GLU A 59 -17.05 -9.81 23.19
N LYS A 60 -17.51 -11.04 22.93
CA LYS A 60 -18.91 -11.40 23.13
C LYS A 60 -19.19 -11.40 24.64
N LYS A 61 -19.97 -10.45 25.12
CA LYS A 61 -20.54 -10.52 26.47
C LYS A 61 -21.51 -11.71 26.50
N PHE A 62 -21.09 -12.82 27.10
CA PHE A 62 -22.02 -13.88 27.47
C PHE A 62 -22.89 -13.34 28.60
N PHE A 63 -24.18 -13.10 28.33
CA PHE A 63 -25.14 -12.89 29.39
C PHE A 63 -25.38 -14.24 30.07
N CYS A 64 -24.67 -14.48 31.17
CA CYS A 64 -25.06 -15.54 32.09
C CYS A 64 -26.32 -15.07 32.82
N ALA A 65 -27.49 -15.53 32.37
CA ALA A 65 -28.66 -15.55 33.23
C ALA A 65 -28.53 -16.79 34.12
N LEU A 66 -28.26 -16.57 35.41
CA LEU A 66 -28.52 -17.58 36.42
C LEU A 66 -30.06 -17.65 36.55
N LEU A 67 -30.64 -18.70 35.97
CA LEU A 67 -32.02 -19.13 36.22
C LEU A 67 -32.03 -20.11 37.40
#